data_AF-A0A5Q2MWH0-F1
#
_entry.id   AF-A0A5Q2MWH0-F1
#
_cell.length_a   1.000
_cell.length_b   1.000
_cell.length_c   1.000
_cell.angle_alpha   90.00
_cell.angle_beta   90.00
_cell.angle_gamma   90.00
#
_symmetry.space_group_name_H-M   'P 1'
#
loop_
_entity.id
_entity.type
_entity.pdbx_description
1 polymer ?
#
loop_
_entity_poly.entity_id
_entity_poly.type
_entity_poly.pdbx_seq_one_letter_code
_entity_poly.pdbx_strand_id
1 'polypeptide(L)'
;MLNKRSYLPEIDGTIETTRYERRQWKEIREASQKIQEVERRQGANYNSFSPMLQDLWTSLYQDTSQFREDEDIPLSQRLNKSIMEKVLAMSEWEEVHAWTKQDVAAAALGGLSLSEKVCELLPQDLKEQMNQVHQTEEKAQQAQERMEDFLNAAQMLEQAAEQKKDAGDETGAKEATKKATAMKRKAKQEEKKNEEAQLKLNQLGHELSDVINQEVQAIAGQMRQELQQEAKEQSDTTQAMQQFGLGAGQAQYMDPAKRIELASALRKNKKLSKITQIAGRMKSIASHKRKNKTHQPPTEVVDVELGNNLTNVLPSELALFCNPATKIDFLRRYSEGNLMQRKLEGKEKEGRGPIVVCLDSSSSMKQETGNGATREEWSKAITLALFDIALRQGRAFAAVHFANEHKIKSYLFPKPKKAKPEELLDMITLFLRGGTNFERPLKEAVQIIEKSSYKKADIVFITDGESYVSSDFLQSFNELKEKKQFSVITVLLDAWNTETVEQFSDKITRVVRGQDAETIDLIFDDIQK
;
A
#
# COMPACT_ATOMS: atom_id res chain seq x y z
N MET A 1 -3.94 11.31 -43.90
CA MET A 1 -4.19 10.35 -42.81
C MET A 1 -4.48 11.14 -41.55
N LEU A 2 -5.75 11.48 -41.32
CA LEU A 2 -6.20 12.13 -40.10
C LEU A 2 -6.49 11.02 -39.08
N ASN A 3 -5.72 11.01 -37.99
CA ASN A 3 -5.95 10.15 -36.84
C ASN A 3 -7.39 10.34 -36.35
N LYS A 4 -8.26 9.36 -36.64
CA LYS A 4 -9.51 9.18 -35.92
C LYS A 4 -9.14 8.79 -34.49
N ARG A 5 -9.08 9.78 -33.59
CA ARG A 5 -9.20 9.54 -32.15
C ARG A 5 -10.50 8.77 -31.96
N SER A 6 -10.42 7.56 -31.42
CA SER A 6 -11.59 6.85 -30.90
C SER A 6 -12.19 7.72 -29.79
N TYR A 7 -13.29 8.39 -30.08
CA TYR A 7 -14.11 9.04 -29.07
C TYR A 7 -14.89 7.93 -28.33
N LEU A 8 -14.23 7.29 -27.37
CA LEU A 8 -14.93 6.90 -26.16
C LEU A 8 -15.02 8.19 -25.32
N PRO A 9 -16.20 8.60 -24.83
CA PRO A 9 -16.33 9.85 -24.09
C PRO A 9 -15.37 9.86 -22.90
N GLU A 10 -14.74 11.01 -22.63
CA GLU A 10 -13.80 11.17 -21.49
C GLU A 10 -14.46 10.93 -20.12
N ILE A 11 -15.78 10.70 -20.07
CA ILE A 11 -16.57 10.46 -18.85
C ILE A 11 -17.42 9.21 -19.08
N ASP A 12 -17.04 8.10 -18.45
CA ASP A 12 -17.69 6.81 -18.67
C ASP A 12 -18.56 6.37 -17.47
N GLY A 13 -18.57 7.11 -16.36
CA GLY A 13 -19.26 6.74 -15.11
C GLY A 13 -20.45 7.62 -14.72
N THR A 14 -21.10 7.24 -13.62
CA THR A 14 -22.26 7.90 -13.01
C THR A 14 -21.88 8.97 -11.98
N ILE A 15 -20.65 8.91 -11.46
CA ILE A 15 -20.13 9.87 -10.47
C ILE A 15 -19.42 11.04 -11.18
N GLU A 16 -19.64 12.26 -10.68
CA GLU A 16 -18.96 13.45 -11.19
C GLU A 16 -17.45 13.35 -10.98
N THR A 17 -16.67 13.76 -11.98
CA THR A 17 -15.20 13.74 -11.92
C THR A 17 -14.59 15.04 -12.37
N THR A 18 -13.51 15.45 -11.70
CA THR A 18 -12.66 16.55 -12.16
C THR A 18 -11.73 16.08 -13.29
N ARG A 19 -11.19 17.03 -14.08
CA ARG A 19 -10.16 16.70 -15.09
C ARG A 19 -8.93 16.03 -14.50
N TYR A 20 -8.59 16.37 -13.25
CA TYR A 20 -7.46 15.80 -12.55
C TYR A 20 -7.71 14.33 -12.18
N GLU A 21 -8.87 14.02 -11.61
CA GLU A 21 -9.27 12.64 -11.28
C GLU A 21 -9.32 11.75 -12.52
N ARG A 22 -9.92 12.25 -13.61
CA ARG A 22 -9.95 11.51 -14.88
C ARG A 22 -8.56 11.15 -15.39
N ARG A 23 -7.61 12.07 -15.24
CA ARG A 23 -6.21 11.84 -15.61
C ARG A 23 -5.57 10.78 -14.70
N GLN A 24 -5.77 10.87 -13.38
CA GLN A 24 -5.24 9.89 -12.44
C GLN A 24 -5.79 8.49 -12.70
N TRP A 25 -7.11 8.36 -12.92
CA TRP A 25 -7.74 7.11 -13.28
C TRP A 25 -7.16 6.51 -14.56
N LYS A 26 -7.02 7.34 -15.60
CA LYS A 26 -6.46 6.91 -16.88
C LYS A 26 -5.02 6.42 -16.73
N GLU A 27 -4.18 7.17 -16.03
CA GLU A 27 -2.77 6.80 -15.82
C GLU A 27 -2.65 5.47 -15.06
N ILE A 28 -3.42 5.25 -13.98
CA ILE A 28 -3.35 3.99 -13.22
C ILE A 28 -3.95 2.80 -13.98
N ARG A 29 -5.02 3.02 -14.73
CA ARG A 29 -5.65 2.01 -15.57
C ARG A 29 -4.72 1.55 -16.70
N GLU A 30 -4.02 2.47 -17.34
CA GLU A 30 -3.04 2.17 -18.41
C GLU A 30 -1.77 1.50 -17.86
N ALA A 31 -1.34 1.86 -16.65
CA ALA A 31 -0.14 1.30 -16.04
C ALA A 31 -0.36 -0.08 -15.39
N SER A 32 -1.57 -0.39 -14.92
CA SER A 32 -1.86 -1.65 -14.22
C SER A 32 -2.38 -2.75 -15.15
N GLN A 33 -1.54 -3.77 -15.41
CA GLN A 33 -1.95 -4.96 -16.18
C GLN A 33 -3.13 -5.69 -15.52
N LYS A 34 -3.19 -5.69 -14.19
CA LYS A 34 -4.24 -6.37 -13.42
C LYS A 34 -5.62 -5.73 -13.64
N ILE A 35 -5.69 -4.39 -13.64
CA ILE A 35 -6.94 -3.67 -13.94
C ILE A 35 -7.42 -4.03 -15.35
N GLN A 36 -6.53 -3.98 -16.33
CA GLN A 36 -6.86 -4.30 -17.73
C GLN A 36 -7.32 -5.75 -17.94
N GLU A 37 -6.71 -6.70 -17.23
CA GLU A 37 -7.12 -8.11 -17.27
C GLU A 37 -8.54 -8.30 -16.74
N VAL A 38 -8.83 -7.72 -15.56
CA VAL A 38 -10.14 -7.81 -14.93
C VAL A 38 -11.21 -7.12 -15.76
N GLU A 39 -10.95 -5.91 -16.27
CA GLU A 39 -11.88 -5.21 -17.16
C GLU A 39 -12.18 -6.01 -18.42
N ARG A 40 -11.18 -6.64 -19.05
CA ARG A 40 -11.40 -7.48 -20.23
C ARG A 40 -12.26 -8.70 -19.90
N ARG A 41 -11.99 -9.33 -18.76
CA ARG A 41 -12.69 -10.54 -18.32
C ARG A 41 -14.14 -10.26 -17.94
N GLN A 42 -14.36 -9.26 -17.07
CA GLN A 42 -15.69 -8.92 -16.55
C GLN A 42 -16.51 -8.10 -17.57
N GLY A 43 -15.84 -7.25 -18.35
CA GLY A 43 -16.48 -6.47 -19.43
C GLY A 43 -17.05 -7.32 -20.56
N ALA A 44 -16.55 -8.55 -20.75
CA ALA A 44 -17.15 -9.51 -21.68
C ALA A 44 -18.51 -10.03 -21.21
N ASN A 45 -18.78 -9.98 -19.90
CA ASN A 45 -20.05 -10.42 -19.31
C ASN A 45 -21.00 -9.25 -19.02
N TYR A 46 -20.46 -8.08 -18.67
CA TYR A 46 -21.23 -6.90 -18.34
C TYR A 46 -20.59 -5.65 -18.96
N ASN A 47 -21.22 -5.08 -19.99
CA ASN A 47 -20.64 -3.98 -20.77
C ASN A 47 -20.36 -2.73 -19.92
N SER A 48 -21.21 -2.43 -18.93
CA SER A 48 -21.04 -1.30 -18.03
C SER A 48 -20.11 -1.60 -16.84
N PHE A 49 -19.31 -2.69 -16.88
CA PHE A 49 -18.36 -3.01 -15.81
C PHE A 49 -17.24 -1.98 -15.66
N SER A 50 -16.63 -1.52 -16.76
CA SER A 50 -15.55 -0.52 -16.70
C SER A 50 -16.04 0.82 -16.12
N PRO A 51 -17.22 1.35 -16.53
CA PRO A 51 -17.92 2.42 -15.81
C PRO A 51 -18.10 2.18 -14.30
N MET A 52 -18.57 1.00 -13.89
CA MET A 52 -18.78 0.66 -12.48
C MET A 52 -17.47 0.68 -11.68
N LEU A 53 -16.41 0.11 -12.26
CA LEU A 53 -15.08 0.12 -11.68
C LEU A 53 -14.56 1.56 -11.52
N GLN A 54 -14.76 2.41 -12.52
CA GLN A 54 -14.42 3.82 -12.43
C GLN A 54 -15.20 4.53 -11.32
N ASP A 55 -16.51 4.29 -11.20
CA ASP A 55 -17.35 4.90 -10.14
C ASP A 55 -16.90 4.45 -8.74
N LEU A 56 -16.64 3.16 -8.54
CA LEU A 56 -16.12 2.65 -7.27
C LEU A 56 -14.76 3.26 -6.95
N TRP A 57 -13.83 3.30 -7.91
CA TRP A 57 -12.54 3.97 -7.72
C TRP A 57 -12.70 5.45 -7.36
N THR A 58 -13.54 6.16 -8.11
CA THR A 58 -13.77 7.60 -7.94
C THR A 58 -14.35 7.86 -6.56
N SER A 59 -15.33 7.06 -6.13
CA SER A 59 -15.94 7.21 -4.81
C SER A 59 -14.95 7.00 -3.67
N LEU A 60 -14.08 6.00 -3.79
CA LEU A 60 -13.05 5.71 -2.79
C LEU A 60 -11.94 6.76 -2.76
N TYR A 61 -11.66 7.41 -3.89
CA TYR A 61 -10.60 8.40 -4.02
C TYR A 61 -11.04 9.82 -3.58
N GLN A 62 -12.24 10.25 -3.98
CA GLN A 62 -12.76 11.60 -3.76
C GLN A 62 -13.04 11.90 -2.28
N ASP A 63 -13.07 13.17 -1.91
CA ASP A 63 -13.44 13.59 -0.56
C ASP A 63 -14.93 13.38 -0.27
N THR A 64 -15.76 13.72 -1.26
CA THR A 64 -17.22 13.60 -1.25
C THR A 64 -17.67 13.32 -2.67
N SER A 65 -18.45 12.28 -2.87
CA SER A 65 -18.95 11.90 -4.20
C SER A 65 -20.32 12.50 -4.48
N GLN A 66 -20.50 12.95 -5.71
CA GLN A 66 -21.77 13.44 -6.22
C GLN A 66 -22.10 12.70 -7.51
N PHE A 67 -23.37 12.37 -7.71
CA PHE A 67 -23.83 11.79 -8.97
C PHE A 67 -23.98 12.88 -10.02
N ARG A 68 -23.72 12.51 -11.27
CA ARG A 68 -24.14 13.31 -12.42
C ARG A 68 -25.66 13.41 -12.47
N GLU A 69 -26.14 14.42 -13.18
CA GLU A 69 -27.56 14.56 -13.46
C GLU A 69 -28.12 13.33 -14.18
N ASP A 70 -29.35 12.95 -13.85
CA ASP A 70 -29.98 11.74 -14.36
C ASP A 70 -30.11 11.73 -15.90
N GLU A 71 -30.29 12.91 -16.49
CA GLU A 71 -30.39 13.11 -17.95
C GLU A 71 -29.07 12.80 -18.68
N ASP A 72 -27.95 12.93 -17.97
CA ASP A 72 -26.61 12.74 -18.49
C ASP A 72 -26.08 11.30 -18.31
N ILE A 73 -26.82 10.45 -17.58
CA ILE A 73 -26.46 9.07 -17.29
C ILE A 73 -27.18 8.13 -18.29
N PRO A 74 -26.43 7.38 -19.13
CA PRO A 74 -27.03 6.40 -20.04
C PRO A 74 -27.90 5.38 -19.30
N LEU A 75 -28.96 4.91 -19.96
CA LEU A 75 -29.84 3.88 -19.43
C LEU A 75 -29.04 2.61 -19.11
N SER A 76 -28.02 2.24 -19.91
CA SER A 76 -27.18 1.06 -19.62
C SER A 76 -26.37 1.17 -18.32
N GLN A 77 -26.25 2.38 -17.76
CA GLN A 77 -25.51 2.66 -16.53
C GLN A 77 -26.43 2.90 -15.32
N ARG A 78 -27.76 2.84 -15.48
CA ARG A 78 -28.71 3.02 -14.36
C ARG A 78 -28.57 1.95 -13.28
N LEU A 79 -28.19 0.72 -13.66
CA LEU A 79 -27.84 -0.32 -12.70
C LEU A 79 -26.63 0.09 -11.85
N ASN A 80 -25.56 0.60 -12.47
CA ASN A 80 -24.39 1.10 -11.74
C ASN A 80 -24.78 2.23 -10.79
N LYS A 81 -25.61 3.18 -11.25
CA LYS A 81 -26.09 4.28 -10.40
C LYS A 81 -26.81 3.75 -9.16
N SER A 82 -27.77 2.84 -9.33
CA SER A 82 -28.53 2.25 -8.21
C SER A 82 -27.62 1.49 -7.23
N ILE A 83 -26.63 0.74 -7.74
CA ILE A 83 -25.60 0.09 -6.92
C ILE A 83 -24.81 1.14 -6.13
N MET A 84 -24.33 2.19 -6.79
CA MET A 84 -23.51 3.23 -6.15
C MET A 84 -24.32 4.02 -5.11
N GLU A 85 -25.59 4.35 -5.38
CA GLU A 85 -26.48 4.97 -4.39
C GLU A 85 -26.60 4.09 -3.15
N LYS A 86 -26.72 2.78 -3.34
CA LYS A 86 -26.79 1.82 -2.24
C LYS A 86 -25.47 1.69 -1.49
N VAL A 87 -24.33 1.65 -2.18
CA VAL A 87 -22.98 1.56 -1.60
C VAL A 87 -22.64 2.81 -0.80
N LEU A 88 -22.86 4.01 -1.35
CA LEU A 88 -22.58 5.29 -0.67
C LEU A 88 -23.46 5.50 0.57
N ALA A 89 -24.63 4.87 0.64
CA ALA A 89 -25.51 4.92 1.81
C ALA A 89 -25.11 3.93 2.94
N MET A 90 -24.12 3.06 2.73
CA MET A 90 -23.67 2.09 3.73
C MET A 90 -22.52 2.66 4.57
N SER A 91 -22.59 2.51 5.90
CA SER A 91 -21.51 2.91 6.81
C SER A 91 -20.20 2.16 6.53
N GLU A 92 -20.27 0.93 6.03
CA GLU A 92 -19.12 0.11 5.70
C GLU A 92 -18.30 0.70 4.54
N TRP A 93 -18.93 1.47 3.64
CA TRP A 93 -18.20 2.22 2.62
C TRP A 93 -17.31 3.29 3.24
N GLU A 94 -17.76 3.99 4.29
CA GLU A 94 -16.95 5.00 4.99
C GLU A 94 -15.70 4.37 5.62
N GLU A 95 -15.77 3.13 6.07
CA GLU A 95 -14.61 2.39 6.60
C GLU A 95 -13.57 2.12 5.49
N VAL A 96 -14.00 1.73 4.28
CA VAL A 96 -13.09 1.55 3.13
C VAL A 96 -12.53 2.91 2.68
N HIS A 97 -13.38 3.93 2.64
CA HIS A 97 -13.04 5.29 2.24
C HIS A 97 -11.95 5.89 3.13
N ALA A 98 -12.01 5.67 4.44
CA ALA A 98 -11.02 6.15 5.39
C ALA A 98 -9.58 5.69 5.08
N TRP A 99 -9.41 4.55 4.41
CA TRP A 99 -8.11 4.00 4.02
C TRP A 99 -7.68 4.37 2.59
N THR A 100 -8.59 4.87 1.76
CA THR A 100 -8.40 5.01 0.31
C THR A 100 -8.46 6.45 -0.19
N LYS A 101 -9.10 7.34 0.58
CA LYS A 101 -9.24 8.77 0.29
C LYS A 101 -7.89 9.40 -0.08
N GLN A 102 -7.87 10.11 -1.22
CA GLN A 102 -6.70 10.80 -1.77
C GLN A 102 -5.49 9.89 -2.08
N ASP A 103 -5.68 8.57 -2.13
CA ASP A 103 -4.65 7.60 -2.46
C ASP A 103 -5.04 6.78 -3.70
N VAL A 104 -4.44 7.14 -4.85
CA VAL A 104 -4.74 6.56 -6.17
C VAL A 104 -4.61 5.03 -6.17
N ALA A 105 -3.55 4.50 -5.55
CA ALA A 105 -3.27 3.07 -5.57
C ALA A 105 -4.17 2.29 -4.60
N ALA A 106 -4.43 2.84 -3.41
CA ALA A 106 -5.34 2.23 -2.45
C ALA A 106 -6.79 2.21 -2.98
N ALA A 107 -7.26 3.33 -3.53
CA ALA A 107 -8.57 3.43 -4.16
C ALA A 107 -8.69 2.48 -5.37
N ALA A 108 -7.64 2.35 -6.19
CA ALA A 108 -7.63 1.43 -7.34
C ALA A 108 -7.71 -0.04 -6.90
N LEU A 109 -6.98 -0.41 -5.84
CA LEU A 109 -7.06 -1.75 -5.29
C LEU A 109 -8.44 -2.05 -4.72
N GLY A 110 -9.03 -1.11 -3.99
CA GLY A 110 -10.35 -1.26 -3.38
C GLY A 110 -11.47 -1.30 -4.41
N GLY A 111 -11.45 -0.36 -5.36
CA GLY A 111 -12.41 -0.30 -6.46
C GLY A 111 -12.36 -1.56 -7.32
N LEU A 112 -11.16 -2.07 -7.62
CA LEU A 112 -10.99 -3.33 -8.35
C LEU A 112 -11.62 -4.50 -7.59
N SER A 113 -11.24 -4.69 -6.33
CA SER A 113 -11.77 -5.78 -5.48
C SER A 113 -13.29 -5.73 -5.35
N LEU A 114 -13.85 -4.57 -5.03
CA LEU A 114 -15.29 -4.38 -4.88
C LEU A 114 -16.04 -4.55 -6.20
N SER A 115 -15.51 -4.03 -7.31
CA SER A 115 -16.17 -4.15 -8.61
C SER A 115 -16.32 -5.61 -9.04
N GLU A 116 -15.29 -6.45 -8.82
CA GLU A 116 -15.35 -7.87 -9.13
C GLU A 116 -16.41 -8.57 -8.29
N LYS A 117 -16.39 -8.35 -6.97
CA LYS A 117 -17.34 -8.94 -6.03
C LYS A 117 -18.78 -8.52 -6.33
N VAL A 118 -19.02 -7.23 -6.51
CA VAL A 118 -20.35 -6.69 -6.85
C VAL A 118 -20.82 -7.25 -8.19
N CYS A 119 -19.94 -7.31 -9.20
CA CYS A 119 -20.28 -7.93 -10.48
C CYS A 119 -20.66 -9.40 -10.30
N GLU A 120 -19.97 -10.17 -9.47
CA GLU A 120 -20.29 -11.57 -9.18
C GLU A 120 -21.64 -11.76 -8.50
N LEU A 121 -22.06 -10.81 -7.66
CA LEU A 121 -23.37 -10.84 -6.99
C LEU A 121 -24.55 -10.54 -7.94
N LEU A 122 -24.32 -9.80 -9.03
CA LEU A 122 -25.37 -9.42 -9.95
C LEU A 122 -25.95 -10.62 -10.72
N PRO A 123 -27.29 -10.78 -10.77
CA PRO A 123 -27.95 -11.83 -11.55
C PRO A 123 -27.53 -11.79 -13.03
N GLN A 124 -27.30 -12.98 -13.61
CA GLN A 124 -26.87 -13.08 -15.01
C GLN A 124 -27.93 -12.53 -15.98
N ASP A 125 -29.21 -12.82 -15.74
CA ASP A 125 -30.32 -12.32 -16.56
C ASP A 125 -30.38 -10.78 -16.57
N LEU A 126 -30.11 -10.15 -15.43
CA LEU A 126 -30.07 -8.69 -15.33
C LEU A 126 -28.89 -8.10 -16.11
N LYS A 127 -27.70 -8.73 -16.05
CA LYS A 127 -26.55 -8.32 -16.88
C LYS A 127 -26.87 -8.41 -18.37
N GLU A 128 -27.51 -9.49 -18.80
CA GLU A 128 -27.90 -9.67 -20.21
C GLU A 128 -28.91 -8.62 -20.66
N GLN A 129 -29.92 -8.31 -19.85
CA GLN A 129 -30.87 -7.22 -20.12
C GLN A 129 -30.16 -5.87 -20.23
N MET A 130 -29.24 -5.55 -19.33
CA MET A 130 -28.47 -4.30 -19.38
C MET A 130 -27.53 -4.24 -20.59
N ASN A 131 -26.96 -5.38 -21.02
CA ASN A 131 -26.17 -5.45 -22.24
C ASN A 131 -27.04 -5.23 -23.50
N GLN A 132 -28.29 -5.70 -23.50
CA GLN A 132 -29.24 -5.41 -24.59
C GLN A 132 -29.63 -3.93 -24.64
N VAL A 133 -29.79 -3.29 -23.47
CA VAL A 133 -29.98 -1.84 -23.38
C VAL A 133 -28.79 -1.13 -23.99
N HIS A 134 -27.58 -1.46 -23.56
CA HIS A 134 -26.34 -0.86 -24.09
C HIS A 134 -26.23 -1.00 -25.62
N GLN A 135 -26.48 -2.19 -26.16
CA GLN A 135 -26.47 -2.39 -27.61
C GLN A 135 -27.54 -1.57 -28.35
N THR A 136 -28.67 -1.27 -27.70
CA THR A 136 -29.73 -0.44 -28.27
C THR A 136 -29.33 1.03 -28.22
N GLU A 137 -28.66 1.48 -27.15
CA GLU A 137 -28.07 2.83 -27.05
C GLU A 137 -26.99 3.05 -28.09
N GLU A 138 -26.06 2.10 -28.27
CA GLU A 138 -25.04 2.19 -29.33
C GLU A 138 -25.66 2.30 -30.72
N LYS A 139 -26.76 1.58 -30.99
CA LYS A 139 -27.49 1.67 -32.27
C LYS A 139 -28.15 3.04 -32.44
N ALA A 140 -28.76 3.59 -31.39
CA ALA A 140 -29.35 4.92 -31.39
C ALA A 140 -28.28 5.98 -31.69
N GLN A 141 -27.17 5.95 -30.95
CA GLN A 141 -26.04 6.85 -31.13
C GLN A 141 -25.44 6.75 -32.55
N GLN A 142 -25.19 5.53 -33.05
CA GLN A 142 -24.68 5.34 -34.42
C GLN A 142 -25.66 5.83 -35.49
N ALA A 143 -26.97 5.67 -35.28
CA ALA A 143 -27.98 6.20 -36.20
C ALA A 143 -27.99 7.73 -36.18
N GLN A 144 -27.88 8.35 -34.99
CA GLN A 144 -27.77 9.79 -34.83
C GLN A 144 -26.50 10.36 -35.50
N GLU A 145 -25.33 9.77 -35.26
CA GLU A 145 -24.07 10.18 -35.89
C GLU A 145 -24.14 10.09 -37.42
N ARG A 146 -24.70 8.99 -37.96
CA ARG A 146 -24.90 8.84 -39.41
C ARG A 146 -25.90 9.83 -39.97
N MET A 147 -26.96 10.15 -39.23
CA MET A 147 -27.93 11.16 -39.60
C MET A 147 -27.24 12.52 -39.74
N GLU A 148 -26.44 12.92 -38.74
CA GLU A 148 -25.66 14.17 -38.78
C GLU A 148 -24.67 14.19 -39.95
N ASP A 149 -23.94 13.10 -40.20
CA ASP A 149 -23.04 12.96 -41.35
C ASP A 149 -23.78 13.15 -42.69
N PHE A 150 -24.96 12.55 -42.84
CA PHE A 150 -25.77 12.71 -44.05
C PHE A 150 -26.33 14.12 -44.21
N LEU A 151 -26.72 14.78 -43.12
CA LEU A 151 -27.18 16.18 -43.14
C LEU A 151 -26.03 17.13 -43.52
N ASN A 152 -24.86 16.95 -42.92
CA ASN A 152 -23.65 17.71 -43.25
C ASN A 152 -23.28 17.51 -44.74
N ALA A 153 -23.27 16.27 -45.22
CA ALA A 153 -23.00 15.97 -46.63
C ALA A 153 -24.05 16.58 -47.57
N ALA A 154 -25.34 16.56 -47.19
CA ALA A 154 -26.40 17.20 -47.95
C ALA A 154 -26.18 18.72 -48.05
N GLN A 155 -25.83 19.37 -46.94
CA GLN A 155 -25.57 20.81 -46.89
C GLN A 155 -24.38 21.21 -47.80
N MET A 156 -23.28 20.44 -47.77
CA MET A 156 -22.15 20.67 -48.66
C MET A 156 -22.52 20.53 -50.15
N LEU A 157 -23.37 19.54 -50.48
CA LEU A 157 -23.86 19.34 -51.84
C LEU A 157 -24.80 20.45 -52.31
N GLU A 158 -25.60 21.03 -51.41
CA GLU A 158 -26.47 22.17 -51.70
C GLU A 158 -25.64 23.43 -51.96
N GLN A 159 -24.63 23.70 -51.14
CA GLN A 159 -23.68 24.80 -51.38
C GLN A 159 -22.94 24.63 -52.71
N ALA A 160 -22.50 23.40 -53.03
CA ALA A 160 -21.88 23.12 -54.32
C ALA A 160 -22.85 23.27 -55.50
N ALA A 161 -24.14 22.99 -55.30
CA ALA A 161 -25.16 23.20 -56.33
C ALA A 161 -25.38 24.70 -56.59
N GLU A 162 -25.40 25.54 -55.55
CA GLU A 162 -25.48 27.00 -55.67
C GLU A 162 -24.27 27.58 -56.39
N GLN A 163 -23.05 27.19 -55.99
CA GLN A 163 -21.83 27.65 -56.66
C GLN A 163 -21.78 27.28 -58.15
N LYS A 164 -22.22 26.07 -58.51
CA LYS A 164 -22.28 25.63 -59.91
C LYS A 164 -23.36 26.36 -60.70
N LYS A 165 -24.47 26.69 -60.07
CA LYS A 165 -25.54 27.50 -60.65
C LYS A 165 -25.06 28.92 -60.94
N ASP A 166 -24.33 29.52 -60.01
CA ASP A 166 -23.72 30.85 -60.19
C ASP A 166 -22.62 30.86 -61.26
N ALA A 167 -21.93 29.73 -61.45
CA ALA A 167 -20.93 29.54 -62.51
C ALA A 167 -21.52 29.19 -63.89
N GLY A 168 -22.86 29.09 -64.03
CA GLY A 168 -23.53 28.78 -65.30
C GLY A 168 -23.58 27.30 -65.69
N ASP A 169 -23.16 26.37 -64.83
CA ASP A 169 -23.27 24.92 -65.03
C ASP A 169 -24.60 24.39 -64.48
N GLU A 170 -25.67 24.57 -65.24
CA GLU A 170 -27.01 24.09 -64.86
C GLU A 170 -27.08 22.56 -64.70
N THR A 171 -26.30 21.82 -65.49
CA THR A 171 -26.25 20.37 -65.45
C THR A 171 -25.63 19.86 -64.15
N GLY A 172 -24.47 20.41 -63.76
CA GLY A 172 -23.80 20.07 -62.52
C GLY A 172 -24.54 20.56 -61.28
N ALA A 173 -25.26 21.68 -61.36
CA ALA A 173 -26.14 22.16 -60.29
C ALA A 173 -27.34 21.21 -60.06
N LYS A 174 -27.99 20.73 -61.14
CA LYS A 174 -29.08 19.74 -61.05
C LYS A 174 -28.59 18.40 -60.48
N GLU A 175 -27.40 17.95 -60.89
CA GLU A 175 -26.83 16.70 -60.37
C GLU A 175 -26.47 16.80 -58.88
N ALA A 176 -25.87 17.90 -58.45
CA ALA A 176 -25.54 18.16 -57.05
C ALA A 176 -26.81 18.23 -56.17
N THR A 177 -27.87 18.89 -56.66
CA THR A 177 -29.18 18.93 -55.99
C THR A 177 -29.81 17.53 -55.86
N LYS A 178 -29.68 16.68 -56.89
CA LYS A 178 -30.17 15.30 -56.84
C LYS A 178 -29.39 14.44 -55.83
N LYS A 179 -28.09 14.67 -55.70
CA LYS A 179 -27.24 14.01 -54.70
C LYS A 179 -27.58 14.50 -53.27
N ALA A 180 -27.80 15.81 -53.08
CA ALA A 180 -28.20 16.38 -51.79
C ALA A 180 -29.55 15.82 -51.31
N THR A 181 -30.56 15.77 -52.19
CA THR A 181 -31.87 15.19 -51.87
C THR A 181 -31.77 13.69 -51.54
N ALA A 182 -30.89 12.94 -52.20
CA ALA A 182 -30.61 11.55 -51.85
C ALA A 182 -29.97 11.42 -50.45
N MET A 183 -29.04 12.31 -50.07
CA MET A 183 -28.46 12.33 -48.72
C MET A 183 -29.50 12.70 -47.66
N LYS A 184 -30.37 13.69 -47.90
CA LYS A 184 -31.51 14.01 -47.01
C LYS A 184 -32.46 12.83 -46.81
N ARG A 185 -32.71 12.03 -47.88
CA ARG A 185 -33.51 10.80 -47.75
C ARG A 185 -32.84 9.74 -46.88
N LYS A 186 -31.51 9.61 -46.95
CA LYS A 186 -30.74 8.71 -46.07
C LYS A 186 -30.74 9.20 -44.62
N ALA A 187 -30.57 10.51 -44.40
CA ALA A 187 -30.69 11.12 -43.07
C ALA A 187 -32.04 10.79 -42.43
N LYS A 188 -33.14 10.96 -43.17
CA LYS A 188 -34.50 10.61 -42.71
C LYS A 188 -34.70 9.12 -42.43
N GLN A 189 -33.95 8.23 -43.09
CA GLN A 189 -33.98 6.80 -42.79
C GLN A 189 -33.26 6.49 -41.47
N GLU A 190 -32.12 7.13 -41.21
CA GLU A 190 -31.40 6.98 -39.93
C GLU A 190 -32.15 7.66 -38.78
N GLU A 191 -32.82 8.79 -39.02
CA GLU A 191 -33.72 9.46 -38.06
C GLU A 191 -34.80 8.50 -37.54
N LYS A 192 -35.50 7.82 -38.46
CA LYS A 192 -36.51 6.81 -38.08
C LYS A 192 -35.94 5.66 -37.26
N LYS A 193 -34.73 5.17 -37.62
CA LYS A 193 -34.06 4.12 -36.84
C LYS A 193 -33.71 4.61 -35.44
N ASN A 194 -33.29 5.88 -35.32
CA ASN A 194 -32.99 6.49 -34.03
C ASN A 194 -34.26 6.64 -33.19
N GLU A 195 -35.37 7.13 -33.77
CA GLU A 195 -36.67 7.21 -33.10
C GLU A 195 -37.17 5.85 -32.61
N GLU A 196 -37.08 4.81 -33.45
CA GLU A 196 -37.45 3.43 -33.09
C GLU A 196 -36.58 2.90 -31.93
N ALA A 197 -35.26 3.16 -31.98
CA ALA A 197 -34.35 2.76 -30.91
C ALA A 197 -34.65 3.52 -29.61
N GLN A 198 -34.89 4.83 -29.67
CA GLN A 198 -35.20 5.66 -28.50
C GLN A 198 -36.53 5.26 -27.85
N LEU A 199 -37.55 4.94 -28.66
CA LEU A 199 -38.83 4.45 -28.15
C LEU A 199 -38.67 3.11 -27.42
N LYS A 200 -37.85 2.21 -27.98
CA LYS A 200 -37.51 0.94 -27.32
C LYS A 200 -36.74 1.17 -26.01
N LEU A 201 -35.80 2.12 -25.98
CA LEU A 201 -35.06 2.48 -24.76
C LEU A 201 -35.99 3.01 -23.68
N ASN A 202 -36.94 3.89 -24.03
CA ASN A 202 -37.92 4.42 -23.07
C ASN A 202 -38.79 3.31 -22.48
N GLN A 203 -39.24 2.34 -23.29
CA GLN A 203 -39.99 1.18 -22.82
C GLN A 203 -39.16 0.32 -21.85
N LEU A 204 -37.95 -0.06 -22.26
CA LEU A 204 -37.04 -0.85 -21.43
C LEU A 204 -36.69 -0.11 -20.12
N GLY A 205 -36.53 1.21 -20.16
CA GLY A 205 -36.20 1.99 -18.98
C GLY A 205 -37.30 1.95 -17.92
N HIS A 206 -38.57 2.02 -18.33
CA HIS A 206 -39.70 1.88 -17.40
C HIS A 206 -39.80 0.46 -16.83
N GLU A 207 -39.63 -0.57 -17.67
CA GLU A 207 -39.70 -1.98 -17.24
C GLU A 207 -38.56 -2.36 -16.28
N LEU A 208 -37.34 -1.89 -16.56
CA LEU A 208 -36.14 -2.26 -15.81
C LEU A 208 -35.95 -1.47 -14.53
N SER A 209 -36.54 -0.27 -14.40
CA SER A 209 -36.36 0.58 -13.21
C SER A 209 -36.73 -0.16 -11.91
N ASP A 210 -37.89 -0.82 -11.89
CA ASP A 210 -38.35 -1.55 -10.71
C ASP A 210 -37.54 -2.83 -10.47
N VAL A 211 -37.17 -3.53 -11.55
CA VAL A 211 -36.34 -4.74 -11.48
C VAL A 211 -34.95 -4.43 -10.92
N ILE A 212 -34.29 -3.38 -11.43
CA ILE A 212 -32.98 -2.91 -10.94
C ILE A 212 -33.06 -2.64 -9.45
N ASN A 213 -34.05 -1.86 -9.01
CA ASN A 213 -34.21 -1.50 -7.60
C ASN A 213 -34.46 -2.74 -6.72
N GLN A 214 -35.28 -3.69 -7.17
CA GLN A 214 -35.54 -4.94 -6.43
C GLN A 214 -34.29 -5.81 -6.32
N GLU A 215 -33.58 -6.03 -7.41
CA GLU A 215 -32.37 -6.86 -7.44
C GLU A 215 -31.22 -6.23 -6.62
N VAL A 216 -31.00 -4.92 -6.76
CA VAL A 216 -29.99 -4.20 -5.95
C VAL A 216 -30.32 -4.28 -4.45
N GLN A 217 -31.60 -4.17 -4.08
CA GLN A 217 -32.02 -4.36 -2.68
C GLN A 217 -31.84 -5.80 -2.21
N ALA A 218 -32.08 -6.79 -3.06
CA ALA A 218 -31.90 -8.21 -2.73
C ALA A 218 -30.42 -8.54 -2.42
N ILE A 219 -29.48 -8.01 -3.19
CA ILE A 219 -28.04 -8.23 -2.98
C ILE A 219 -27.42 -7.29 -1.95
N ALA A 220 -28.16 -6.29 -1.43
CA ALA A 220 -27.62 -5.28 -0.52
C ALA A 220 -26.98 -5.85 0.75
N GLY A 221 -27.55 -6.94 1.30
CA GLY A 221 -26.98 -7.61 2.46
C GLY A 221 -25.61 -8.24 2.17
N GLN A 222 -25.43 -8.81 0.98
CA GLN A 222 -24.15 -9.38 0.53
C GLN A 222 -23.16 -8.27 0.18
N MET A 223 -23.59 -7.20 -0.50
CA MET A 223 -22.75 -6.03 -0.77
C MET A 223 -22.17 -5.43 0.52
N ARG A 224 -22.98 -5.35 1.59
CA ARG A 224 -22.53 -4.90 2.90
C ARG A 224 -21.42 -5.79 3.46
N GLN A 225 -21.57 -7.11 3.37
CA GLN A 225 -20.54 -8.06 3.81
C GLN A 225 -19.25 -7.90 3.01
N GLU A 226 -19.35 -7.68 1.69
CA GLU A 226 -18.19 -7.46 0.83
C GLU A 226 -17.46 -6.16 1.13
N LEU A 227 -18.20 -5.07 1.43
CA LEU A 227 -17.62 -3.81 1.90
C LEU A 227 -16.91 -3.98 3.25
N GLN A 228 -17.54 -4.68 4.20
CA GLN A 228 -16.93 -4.95 5.50
C GLN A 228 -15.64 -5.76 5.37
N GLN A 229 -15.64 -6.78 4.50
CA GLN A 229 -14.45 -7.56 4.22
C GLN A 229 -13.37 -6.71 3.53
N GLU A 230 -13.75 -5.87 2.56
CA GLU A 230 -12.82 -4.98 1.88
C GLU A 230 -12.20 -3.96 2.85
N ALA A 231 -12.96 -3.40 3.78
CA ALA A 231 -12.45 -2.47 4.78
C ALA A 231 -11.36 -3.13 5.64
N LYS A 232 -11.60 -4.37 6.06
CA LYS A 232 -10.61 -5.19 6.77
C LYS A 232 -9.38 -5.47 5.90
N GLU A 233 -9.58 -5.87 4.65
CA GLU A 233 -8.48 -6.14 3.71
C GLU A 233 -7.64 -4.89 3.44
N GLN A 234 -8.26 -3.71 3.34
CA GLN A 234 -7.55 -2.44 3.15
C GLN A 234 -6.74 -2.06 4.38
N SER A 235 -7.31 -2.19 5.58
CA SER A 235 -6.61 -1.98 6.84
C SER A 235 -5.39 -2.91 6.95
N ASP A 236 -5.59 -4.22 6.75
CA ASP A 236 -4.54 -5.23 6.83
C ASP A 236 -3.44 -4.99 5.78
N THR A 237 -3.83 -4.66 4.55
CA THR A 237 -2.90 -4.37 3.45
C THR A 237 -2.08 -3.12 3.76
N THR A 238 -2.73 -2.05 4.22
CA THR A 238 -2.05 -0.80 4.59
C THR A 238 -1.06 -1.02 5.72
N GLN A 239 -1.46 -1.77 6.75
CA GLN A 239 -0.57 -2.13 7.86
C GLN A 239 0.62 -2.98 7.38
N ALA A 240 0.39 -3.92 6.47
CA ALA A 240 1.43 -4.76 5.87
C ALA A 240 2.41 -3.91 5.05
N MET A 241 1.92 -3.03 4.17
CA MET A 241 2.74 -2.13 3.37
C MET A 241 3.62 -1.21 4.24
N GLN A 242 3.10 -0.73 5.37
CA GLN A 242 3.90 0.01 6.35
C GLN A 242 5.08 -0.81 6.90
N GLN A 243 4.94 -2.13 7.06
CA GLN A 243 6.05 -2.98 7.51
C GLN A 243 7.15 -3.13 6.45
N PHE A 244 6.79 -3.03 5.17
CA PHE A 244 7.74 -3.02 4.06
C PHE A 244 8.35 -1.63 3.79
N GLY A 245 8.15 -0.66 4.71
CA GLY A 245 8.67 0.71 4.57
C GLY A 245 7.83 1.61 3.68
N LEU A 246 6.68 1.14 3.17
CA LEU A 246 5.77 1.90 2.31
C LEU A 246 4.59 2.48 3.10
N GLY A 247 4.88 3.21 4.18
CA GLY A 247 3.84 3.96 4.91
C GLY A 247 3.42 5.26 4.21
N ALA A 248 2.40 5.94 4.73
CA ALA A 248 1.69 7.08 4.13
C ALA A 248 2.55 8.27 3.65
N GLY A 249 3.85 8.33 3.97
CA GLY A 249 4.80 9.33 3.46
C GLY A 249 5.93 8.80 2.55
N GLN A 250 6.21 7.49 2.57
CA GLN A 250 7.24 6.87 1.70
C GLN A 250 6.62 6.12 0.51
N ALA A 251 5.38 5.66 0.65
CA ALA A 251 4.61 5.02 -0.42
C ALA A 251 4.36 5.92 -1.63
N GLN A 252 4.37 7.25 -1.44
CA GLN A 252 4.19 8.25 -2.50
C GLN A 252 5.37 8.32 -3.50
N TYR A 253 6.53 7.74 -3.17
CA TYR A 253 7.70 7.70 -4.07
C TYR A 253 7.75 6.44 -4.94
N MET A 254 6.81 5.50 -4.76
CA MET A 254 6.68 4.31 -5.58
C MET A 254 5.64 4.53 -6.68
N ASP A 255 5.93 4.00 -7.86
CA ASP A 255 4.96 3.97 -8.96
C ASP A 255 3.64 3.30 -8.49
N PRO A 256 2.48 3.97 -8.64
CA PRO A 256 1.20 3.45 -8.15
C PRO A 256 0.84 2.06 -8.69
N ALA A 257 1.19 1.72 -9.93
CA ALA A 257 0.89 0.40 -10.49
C ALA A 257 1.67 -0.71 -9.78
N LYS A 258 2.98 -0.52 -9.54
CA LYS A 258 3.78 -1.46 -8.75
C LYS A 258 3.27 -1.60 -7.32
N ARG A 259 2.74 -0.51 -6.75
CA ARG A 259 2.15 -0.52 -5.42
C ARG A 259 0.91 -1.44 -5.37
N ILE A 260 0.06 -1.39 -6.40
CA ILE A 260 -1.09 -2.29 -6.54
C ILE A 260 -0.64 -3.75 -6.67
N GLU A 261 0.42 -4.02 -7.41
CA GLU A 261 0.98 -5.38 -7.56
C GLU A 261 1.46 -5.95 -6.22
N LEU A 262 2.26 -5.17 -5.48
CA LEU A 262 2.75 -5.55 -4.17
C LEU A 262 1.58 -5.78 -3.19
N ALA A 263 0.64 -4.85 -3.13
CA ALA A 263 -0.55 -4.96 -2.29
C ALA A 263 -1.39 -6.20 -2.64
N SER A 264 -1.55 -6.48 -3.94
CA SER A 264 -2.23 -7.69 -4.43
C SER A 264 -1.49 -8.97 -4.03
N ALA A 265 -0.16 -8.98 -4.09
CA ALA A 265 0.64 -10.12 -3.67
C ALA A 265 0.50 -10.38 -2.15
N LEU A 266 0.41 -9.32 -1.35
CA LEU A 266 0.16 -9.41 0.10
C LEU A 266 -1.24 -9.98 0.39
N ARG A 267 -2.28 -9.52 -0.31
CA ARG A 267 -3.65 -10.06 -0.14
C ARG A 267 -3.77 -11.54 -0.53
N LYS A 268 -3.12 -11.96 -1.63
CA LYS A 268 -3.17 -13.35 -2.10
C LYS A 268 -2.43 -14.32 -1.18
N ASN A 269 -1.36 -13.89 -0.52
CA ASN A 269 -0.51 -14.77 0.27
C ASN A 269 -0.86 -14.72 1.76
N LYS A 270 -1.71 -15.66 2.20
CA LYS A 270 -2.12 -15.82 3.60
C LYS A 270 -0.95 -15.87 4.58
N LYS A 271 0.17 -16.47 4.19
CA LYS A 271 1.39 -16.55 5.02
C LYS A 271 2.01 -15.17 5.24
N LEU A 272 2.12 -14.36 4.19
CA LEU A 272 2.63 -12.98 4.30
C LEU A 272 1.70 -12.10 5.13
N SER A 273 0.39 -12.26 4.97
CA SER A 273 -0.60 -11.59 5.83
C SER A 273 -0.39 -11.94 7.31
N LYS A 274 -0.24 -13.23 7.66
CA LYS A 274 0.08 -13.65 9.05
C LYS A 274 1.39 -13.02 9.56
N ILE A 275 2.46 -13.08 8.77
CA ILE A 275 3.78 -12.53 9.14
C ILE A 275 3.67 -11.03 9.45
N THR A 276 2.98 -10.27 8.58
CA THR A 276 2.82 -8.82 8.72
C THR A 276 1.91 -8.44 9.89
N GLN A 277 0.85 -9.22 10.15
CA GLN A 277 0.00 -9.08 11.34
C GLN A 277 0.79 -9.32 12.64
N ILE A 278 1.58 -10.39 12.71
CA ILE A 278 2.44 -10.67 13.88
C ILE A 278 3.41 -9.51 14.08
N ALA A 279 4.16 -9.11 13.04
CA ALA A 279 5.11 -8.00 13.10
C ALA A 279 4.45 -6.67 13.54
N GLY A 280 3.24 -6.40 13.03
CA GLY A 280 2.42 -5.26 13.42
C GLY A 280 2.06 -5.25 14.91
N ARG A 281 1.64 -6.40 15.46
CA ARG A 281 1.38 -6.56 16.90
C ARG A 281 2.64 -6.27 17.73
N MET A 282 3.80 -6.81 17.33
CA MET A 282 5.07 -6.56 18.04
C MET A 282 5.41 -5.08 18.11
N LYS A 283 5.25 -4.38 16.99
CA LYS A 283 5.52 -2.95 16.88
C LYS A 283 4.60 -2.11 17.75
N SER A 284 3.33 -2.49 17.88
CA SER A 284 2.37 -1.82 18.76
C SER A 284 2.82 -1.93 20.22
N ILE A 285 3.15 -3.15 20.68
CA ILE A 285 3.64 -3.42 22.05
C ILE A 285 4.90 -2.59 22.35
N ALA A 286 5.89 -2.65 21.45
CA ALA A 286 7.13 -1.88 21.60
C ALA A 286 6.89 -0.35 21.64
N SER A 287 5.95 0.15 20.83
CA SER A 287 5.63 1.58 20.77
C SER A 287 4.89 2.07 22.02
N HIS A 288 3.94 1.30 22.55
CA HIS A 288 3.23 1.61 23.80
C HIS A 288 4.19 1.71 24.99
N LYS A 289 5.14 0.76 25.10
CA LYS A 289 6.15 0.82 26.16
C LYS A 289 7.07 2.00 26.04
N ARG A 290 7.54 2.33 24.83
CA ARG A 290 8.40 3.51 24.64
C ARG A 290 7.69 4.82 25.02
N LYS A 291 6.38 4.94 24.76
CA LYS A 291 5.59 6.09 25.21
C LYS A 291 5.43 6.14 26.73
N ASN A 292 5.32 4.97 27.38
CA ASN A 292 5.17 4.85 28.83
C ASN A 292 6.51 4.86 29.59
N LYS A 293 7.64 4.65 28.90
CA LYS A 293 8.98 4.87 29.44
C LYS A 293 9.10 6.38 29.57
N THR A 294 8.83 6.90 30.76
CA THR A 294 9.19 8.28 31.11
C THR A 294 10.65 8.45 30.71
N HIS A 295 10.89 9.23 29.66
CA HIS A 295 12.20 9.82 29.44
C HIS A 295 12.46 10.60 30.71
N GLN A 296 13.20 10.02 31.65
CA GLN A 296 13.92 10.85 32.59
C GLN A 296 14.91 11.61 31.70
N PRO A 297 14.75 12.94 31.49
CA PRO A 297 15.87 13.72 31.03
C PRO A 297 17.05 13.42 31.97
N PRO A 298 18.31 13.53 31.53
CA PRO A 298 19.44 13.25 32.41
C PRO A 298 19.38 14.22 33.60
N THR A 299 18.85 13.74 34.73
CA THR A 299 18.59 14.55 35.94
C THR A 299 19.63 14.30 37.03
N GLU A 300 20.53 13.34 36.83
CA GLU A 300 21.60 13.12 37.79
C GLU A 300 22.70 14.16 37.56
N VAL A 301 22.86 15.04 38.55
CA VAL A 301 23.96 16.00 38.60
C VAL A 301 25.19 15.19 39.01
N VAL A 302 26.06 14.90 38.05
CA VAL A 302 27.27 14.09 38.29
C VAL A 302 28.40 14.95 38.83
N ASP A 303 28.48 16.22 38.40
CA ASP A 303 29.51 17.18 38.81
C ASP A 303 29.10 18.64 38.54
N VAL A 304 29.99 19.59 38.85
CA VAL A 304 29.92 21.00 38.45
C VAL A 304 31.01 21.29 37.42
N GLU A 305 30.65 21.92 36.31
CA GLU A 305 31.59 22.36 35.28
C GLU A 305 31.47 23.87 35.00
N LEU A 306 32.41 24.43 34.25
CA LEU A 306 32.32 25.80 33.74
C LEU A 306 31.66 25.81 32.36
N GLY A 307 30.69 26.69 32.14
CA GLY A 307 30.06 26.87 30.84
C GLY A 307 29.15 28.11 30.76
N ASN A 308 28.24 28.10 29.79
CA ASN A 308 27.30 29.20 29.50
C ASN A 308 25.85 28.74 29.25
N ASN A 309 25.46 27.56 29.71
CA ASN A 309 24.08 27.09 29.58
C ASN A 309 23.24 27.57 30.78
N LEU A 310 22.51 28.68 30.61
CA LEU A 310 21.67 29.31 31.65
C LEU A 310 20.71 28.34 32.34
N THR A 311 20.22 27.32 31.63
CA THR A 311 19.31 26.30 32.19
C THR A 311 19.99 25.46 33.28
N ASN A 312 21.31 25.31 33.20
CA ASN A 312 22.11 24.46 34.07
C ASN A 312 22.96 25.25 35.07
N VAL A 313 23.01 26.59 34.96
CA VAL A 313 23.78 27.46 35.85
C VAL A 313 23.36 27.26 37.32
N LEU A 314 24.33 27.24 38.22
CA LEU A 314 24.07 27.04 39.64
C LEU A 314 23.30 28.23 40.25
N PRO A 315 22.44 28.00 41.26
CA PRO A 315 21.74 29.08 41.96
C PRO A 315 22.68 30.15 42.54
N SER A 316 23.90 29.78 42.94
CA SER A 316 24.93 30.69 43.44
C SER A 316 25.38 31.70 42.38
N GLU A 317 25.51 31.30 41.13
CA GLU A 317 25.82 32.19 40.01
C GLU A 317 24.63 33.11 39.68
N LEU A 318 23.41 32.56 39.69
CA LEU A 318 22.19 33.36 39.47
C LEU A 318 22.00 34.42 40.55
N ALA A 319 22.41 34.17 41.79
CA ALA A 319 22.40 35.17 42.85
C ALA A 319 23.31 36.37 42.53
N LEU A 320 24.46 36.15 41.86
CA LEU A 320 25.35 37.22 41.41
C LEU A 320 24.72 38.08 40.31
N PHE A 321 23.85 37.50 39.48
CA PHE A 321 23.11 38.24 38.47
C PHE A 321 22.04 39.17 39.08
N CYS A 322 21.42 38.76 40.19
CA CYS A 322 20.36 39.53 40.87
C CYS A 322 20.87 40.78 41.59
N ASN A 323 22.15 40.86 41.95
CA ASN A 323 22.73 42.01 42.63
C ASN A 323 23.38 42.99 41.61
N PRO A 324 22.95 44.28 41.56
CA PRO A 324 23.48 45.28 40.63
C PRO A 324 25.01 45.43 40.66
N ALA A 325 25.64 45.25 41.82
CA ALA A 325 27.10 45.38 41.98
C ALA A 325 27.88 44.22 41.34
N THR A 326 27.31 43.01 41.31
CA THR A 326 27.96 41.79 40.78
C THR A 326 27.46 41.38 39.39
N LYS A 327 26.38 42.01 38.91
CA LYS A 327 25.75 41.69 37.62
C LYS A 327 26.69 41.81 36.43
N ILE A 328 27.56 42.82 36.41
CA ILE A 328 28.53 43.03 35.32
C ILE A 328 29.56 41.89 35.28
N ASP A 329 30.01 41.40 36.44
CA ASP A 329 30.94 40.28 36.53
C ASP A 329 30.30 38.97 36.06
N PHE A 330 29.05 38.72 36.45
CA PHE A 330 28.26 37.59 35.93
C PHE A 330 28.14 37.62 34.40
N LEU A 331 27.80 38.78 33.82
CA LEU A 331 27.65 38.93 32.36
C LEU A 331 28.97 38.70 31.62
N ARG A 332 30.11 39.15 32.19
CA ARG A 332 31.44 38.84 31.66
C ARG A 332 31.68 37.32 31.65
N ARG A 333 31.50 36.66 32.80
CA ARG A 333 31.71 35.21 32.95
C ARG A 333 30.76 34.38 32.09
N TYR A 334 29.53 34.84 31.88
CA TYR A 334 28.58 34.25 30.94
C TYR A 334 29.11 34.27 29.51
N SER A 335 29.60 35.42 29.05
CA SER A 335 30.17 35.58 27.71
C SER A 335 31.44 34.74 27.50
N GLU A 336 32.23 34.56 28.55
CA GLU A 336 33.48 33.79 28.52
C GLU A 336 33.27 32.27 28.70
N GLY A 337 32.05 31.81 29.01
CA GLY A 337 31.80 30.39 29.31
C GLY A 337 32.35 29.93 30.67
N ASN A 338 32.48 30.86 31.62
CA ASN A 338 33.10 30.65 32.93
C ASN A 338 32.09 30.66 34.09
N LEU A 339 30.80 30.38 33.84
CA LEU A 339 29.82 30.21 34.92
C LEU A 339 29.83 28.78 35.43
N MET A 340 29.74 28.61 36.75
CA MET A 340 29.52 27.27 37.32
C MET A 340 28.12 26.77 36.95
N GLN A 341 28.07 25.64 36.26
CA GLN A 341 26.83 24.97 35.85
C GLN A 341 26.87 23.49 36.21
N ARG A 342 25.70 22.88 36.36
CA ARG A 342 25.56 21.44 36.61
C ARG A 342 26.03 20.69 35.36
N LYS A 343 26.99 19.78 35.54
CA LYS A 343 27.38 18.82 34.51
C LYS A 343 26.35 17.69 34.48
N LEU A 344 25.54 17.69 33.44
CA LEU A 344 24.57 16.62 33.18
C LEU A 344 25.21 15.62 32.24
N GLU A 345 25.48 14.41 32.71
CA GLU A 345 26.00 13.35 31.86
C GLU A 345 24.82 12.60 31.22
N GLY A 346 24.51 12.94 29.98
CA GLY A 346 23.68 12.10 29.14
C GLY A 346 24.54 10.97 28.57
N LYS A 347 24.02 9.74 28.49
CA LYS A 347 24.62 8.73 27.62
C LYS A 347 24.69 9.33 26.22
N GLU A 348 25.89 9.67 25.76
CA GLU A 348 26.10 10.01 24.36
C GLU A 348 25.52 8.86 23.52
N LYS A 349 24.83 9.21 22.43
CA LYS A 349 24.47 8.22 21.42
C LYS A 349 25.76 7.81 20.72
N GLU A 350 26.54 6.95 21.35
CA GLU A 350 27.57 6.18 20.64
C GLU A 350 26.90 5.56 19.40
N GLY A 351 27.58 5.67 18.25
CA GLY A 351 27.05 5.15 16.99
C GLY A 351 26.69 3.67 17.13
N ARG A 352 25.42 3.34 16.92
CA ARG A 352 24.90 1.97 17.07
C ARG A 352 25.36 1.12 15.89
N GLY A 353 25.93 -0.05 16.17
CA GLY A 353 26.36 -1.01 15.16
C GLY A 353 25.19 -1.62 14.38
N PRO A 354 25.47 -2.45 13.35
CA PRO A 354 24.43 -3.12 12.58
C PRO A 354 23.57 -4.06 13.45
N ILE A 355 22.33 -4.28 13.02
CA ILE A 355 21.48 -5.38 13.50
C ILE A 355 21.59 -6.51 12.47
N VAL A 356 22.06 -7.68 12.89
CA VAL A 356 22.21 -8.86 12.03
C VAL A 356 21.31 -9.97 12.54
N VAL A 357 20.34 -10.39 11.73
CA VAL A 357 19.39 -11.46 12.10
C VAL A 357 19.81 -12.75 11.41
N CYS A 358 20.12 -13.79 12.18
CA CYS A 358 20.33 -15.14 11.67
C CYS A 358 19.01 -15.91 11.75
N LEU A 359 18.51 -16.37 10.62
CA LEU A 359 17.20 -16.97 10.46
C LEU A 359 17.30 -18.44 10.08
N ASP A 360 16.91 -19.32 11.01
CA ASP A 360 16.78 -20.72 10.67
C ASP A 360 15.66 -20.90 9.63
N SER A 361 16.01 -21.59 8.56
CA SER A 361 15.14 -22.03 7.46
C SER A 361 15.27 -23.55 7.28
N SER A 362 15.54 -24.28 8.37
CA SER A 362 15.51 -25.73 8.41
C SER A 362 14.08 -26.26 8.25
N SER A 363 13.94 -27.55 7.97
CA SER A 363 12.62 -28.15 7.69
C SER A 363 11.68 -28.17 8.91
N SER A 364 12.22 -28.15 10.14
CA SER A 364 11.46 -28.11 11.39
C SER A 364 10.71 -26.80 11.60
N MET A 365 11.20 -25.71 11.00
CA MET A 365 10.57 -24.38 11.07
C MET A 365 9.16 -24.32 10.45
N LYS A 366 8.73 -25.34 9.69
CA LYS A 366 7.37 -25.44 9.15
C LYS A 366 6.32 -25.87 10.18
N GLN A 367 6.74 -26.36 11.34
CA GLN A 367 5.81 -26.81 12.38
C GLN A 367 5.00 -25.62 12.90
N GLU A 368 3.71 -25.87 13.17
CA GLU A 368 2.84 -24.89 13.80
C GLU A 368 3.23 -24.73 15.27
N THR A 369 3.34 -23.48 15.70
CA THR A 369 3.45 -23.14 17.11
C THR A 369 2.06 -23.20 17.75
N GLY A 370 2.00 -23.33 19.09
CA GLY A 370 0.73 -23.28 19.84
C GLY A 370 -0.10 -21.99 19.67
N ASN A 371 0.44 -20.99 18.96
CA ASN A 371 -0.18 -19.70 18.64
C ASN A 371 -0.86 -19.66 17.24
N GLY A 372 -0.93 -20.78 16.50
CA GLY A 372 -1.63 -20.86 15.20
C GLY A 372 -0.85 -20.28 14.00
N ALA A 373 0.42 -19.95 14.21
CA ALA A 373 1.38 -19.57 13.18
C ALA A 373 2.57 -20.53 13.18
N THR A 374 3.22 -20.75 12.04
CA THR A 374 4.41 -21.60 11.96
C THR A 374 5.62 -20.93 12.60
N ARG A 375 6.63 -21.71 13.00
CA ARG A 375 7.89 -21.15 13.52
C ARG A 375 8.55 -20.23 12.49
N GLU A 376 8.48 -20.60 11.20
CA GLU A 376 8.94 -19.77 10.09
C GLU A 376 8.17 -18.44 9.98
N GLU A 377 6.86 -18.45 10.18
CA GLU A 377 6.06 -17.21 10.18
C GLU A 377 6.48 -16.28 11.33
N TRP A 378 6.73 -16.84 12.53
CA TRP A 378 7.23 -16.09 13.67
C TRP A 378 8.63 -15.53 13.45
N SER A 379 9.58 -16.33 12.95
CA SER A 379 10.95 -15.89 12.72
C SER A 379 11.01 -14.72 11.74
N LYS A 380 10.23 -14.80 10.66
CA LYS A 380 10.12 -13.74 9.65
C LYS A 380 9.41 -12.49 10.19
N ALA A 381 8.40 -12.66 11.03
CA ALA A 381 7.72 -11.53 11.67
C ALA A 381 8.66 -10.75 12.60
N ILE A 382 9.45 -11.46 13.41
CA ILE A 382 10.50 -10.86 14.26
C ILE A 382 11.51 -10.11 13.38
N THR A 383 11.98 -10.74 12.30
CA THR A 383 12.93 -10.13 11.35
C THR A 383 12.40 -8.83 10.75
N LEU A 384 11.14 -8.83 10.31
CA LEU A 384 10.50 -7.65 9.74
C LEU A 384 10.34 -6.53 10.77
N ALA A 385 10.01 -6.88 12.02
CA ALA A 385 9.91 -5.90 13.10
C ALA A 385 11.29 -5.33 13.48
N LEU A 386 12.36 -6.14 13.48
CA LEU A 386 13.73 -5.69 13.67
C LEU A 386 14.22 -4.79 12.53
N PHE A 387 13.81 -5.07 11.29
CA PHE A 387 14.07 -4.20 10.15
C PHE A 387 13.44 -2.81 10.34
N ASP A 388 12.18 -2.73 10.83
CA ASP A 388 11.53 -1.45 11.15
C ASP A 388 12.28 -0.67 12.25
N ILE A 389 12.81 -1.36 13.27
CA ILE A 389 13.68 -0.74 14.29
C ILE A 389 14.93 -0.16 13.62
N ALA A 390 15.61 -0.94 12.79
CA ALA A 390 16.81 -0.50 12.09
C ALA A 390 16.52 0.73 11.21
N LEU A 391 15.39 0.73 10.50
CA LEU A 391 14.90 1.83 9.67
C LEU A 391 14.68 3.12 10.49
N ARG A 392 14.03 3.02 11.65
CA ARG A 392 13.76 4.16 12.55
C ARG A 392 15.02 4.71 13.22
N GLN A 393 15.93 3.83 13.60
CA GLN A 393 17.18 4.20 14.26
C GLN A 393 18.30 4.60 13.28
N GLY A 394 18.12 4.33 11.98
CA GLY A 394 19.15 4.54 10.98
C GLY A 394 20.33 3.56 11.08
N ARG A 395 20.12 2.39 11.69
CA ARG A 395 21.13 1.33 11.81
C ARG A 395 21.20 0.51 10.53
N ALA A 396 22.38 0.03 10.14
CA ALA A 396 22.47 -0.97 9.09
C ALA A 396 21.76 -2.26 9.54
N PHE A 397 21.12 -2.96 8.61
CA PHE A 397 20.42 -4.22 8.87
C PHE A 397 20.91 -5.31 7.94
N ALA A 398 20.99 -6.55 8.43
CA ALA A 398 21.23 -7.72 7.61
C ALA A 398 20.35 -8.89 8.08
N ALA A 399 19.91 -9.71 7.14
CA ALA A 399 19.22 -10.96 7.41
C ALA A 399 19.97 -12.12 6.73
N VAL A 400 20.38 -13.11 7.51
CA VAL A 400 21.14 -14.28 7.07
C VAL A 400 20.25 -15.51 7.23
N HIS A 401 19.63 -15.94 6.13
CA HIS A 401 18.88 -17.20 6.12
C HIS A 401 19.84 -18.37 6.02
N PHE A 402 19.66 -19.38 6.86
CA PHE A 402 20.49 -20.58 6.86
C PHE A 402 19.65 -21.85 6.95
N ALA A 403 20.18 -22.95 6.44
CA ALA A 403 19.69 -24.30 6.72
C ALA A 403 20.91 -25.19 7.00
N ASN A 404 21.36 -25.95 6.01
CA ASN A 404 22.62 -26.71 6.11
C ASN A 404 23.83 -25.85 5.69
N GLU A 405 25.04 -26.40 5.85
CA GLU A 405 26.30 -25.68 5.63
C GLU A 405 26.44 -25.01 4.24
N HIS A 406 25.80 -25.58 3.21
CA HIS A 406 25.88 -25.08 1.83
C HIS A 406 24.68 -24.20 1.43
N LYS A 407 23.69 -24.03 2.31
CA LYS A 407 22.47 -23.26 2.04
C LYS A 407 22.40 -22.06 2.97
N ILE A 408 23.01 -20.97 2.52
CA ILE A 408 22.98 -19.66 3.18
C ILE A 408 22.65 -18.57 2.15
N LYS A 409 21.80 -17.61 2.51
CA LYS A 409 21.53 -16.41 1.70
C LYS A 409 21.43 -15.20 2.62
N SER A 410 22.25 -14.20 2.34
CA SER A 410 22.35 -12.96 3.11
C SER A 410 21.69 -11.80 2.35
N TYR A 411 20.85 -11.03 3.03
CA TYR A 411 20.31 -9.76 2.56
C TYR A 411 20.94 -8.63 3.36
N LEU A 412 21.48 -7.63 2.67
CA LEU A 412 22.21 -6.52 3.29
C LEU A 412 21.50 -5.21 2.99
N PHE A 413 21.18 -4.47 4.05
CA PHE A 413 20.56 -3.15 3.99
C PHE A 413 21.42 -2.16 4.76
N PRO A 414 22.54 -1.67 4.18
CA PRO A 414 23.41 -0.70 4.84
C PRO A 414 22.69 0.62 5.18
N LYS A 415 21.69 0.97 4.36
CA LYS A 415 20.79 2.11 4.56
C LYS A 415 19.35 1.61 4.42
N PRO A 416 18.68 1.17 5.49
CA PRO A 416 17.33 0.62 5.39
C PRO A 416 16.31 1.55 4.72
N LYS A 417 16.49 2.88 4.82
CA LYS A 417 15.66 3.88 4.12
C LYS A 417 15.71 3.79 2.59
N LYS A 418 16.71 3.11 2.03
CA LYS A 418 16.87 2.89 0.59
C LYS A 418 16.55 1.45 0.18
N ALA A 419 16.07 0.62 1.11
CA ALA A 419 15.69 -0.75 0.82
C ALA A 419 14.55 -0.76 -0.20
N LYS A 420 14.66 -1.64 -1.20
CA LYS A 420 13.58 -1.83 -2.16
C LYS A 420 12.53 -2.77 -1.58
N PRO A 421 11.23 -2.49 -1.74
CA PRO A 421 10.17 -3.37 -1.25
C PRO A 421 10.27 -4.80 -1.79
N GLU A 422 10.74 -4.97 -3.04
CA GLU A 422 10.93 -6.28 -3.67
C GLU A 422 12.03 -7.10 -2.99
N GLU A 423 13.11 -6.45 -2.53
CA GLU A 423 14.19 -7.11 -1.79
C GLU A 423 13.73 -7.58 -0.41
N LEU A 424 12.89 -6.76 0.26
CA LEU A 424 12.26 -7.15 1.52
C LEU A 424 11.26 -8.29 1.33
N LEU A 425 10.50 -8.27 0.23
CA LEU A 425 9.57 -9.35 -0.10
C LEU A 425 10.31 -10.65 -0.40
N ASP A 426 11.42 -10.63 -1.15
CA ASP A 426 12.27 -11.80 -1.40
C ASP A 426 12.86 -12.33 -0.08
N MET A 427 13.35 -11.44 0.80
CA MET A 427 13.84 -11.81 2.13
C MET A 427 12.77 -12.54 2.96
N ILE A 428 11.56 -11.98 3.05
CA ILE A 428 10.49 -12.56 3.86
C ILE A 428 9.86 -13.80 3.20
N THR A 429 9.89 -13.93 1.87
CA THR A 429 9.33 -15.11 1.18
C THR A 429 10.32 -16.27 1.11
N LEU A 430 11.63 -16.01 1.15
CA LEU A 430 12.66 -17.03 1.06
C LEU A 430 12.52 -18.09 2.15
N PHE A 431 12.57 -19.36 1.74
CA PHE A 431 12.70 -20.49 2.65
C PHE A 431 13.69 -21.49 2.07
N LEU A 432 14.83 -21.59 2.72
CA LEU A 432 15.79 -22.66 2.44
C LEU A 432 15.18 -23.98 2.93
N ARG A 433 15.57 -25.12 2.38
CA ARG A 433 15.12 -26.45 2.87
C ARG A 433 16.35 -27.27 3.16
N GLY A 434 16.43 -27.88 4.34
CA GLY A 434 17.58 -28.70 4.72
C GLY A 434 17.58 -29.04 6.21
N GLY A 435 18.75 -29.50 6.68
CA GLY A 435 19.08 -29.59 8.10
C GLY A 435 19.52 -28.23 8.66
N THR A 436 20.28 -28.25 9.76
CA THR A 436 20.60 -27.05 10.55
C THR A 436 22.10 -26.99 10.86
N ASN A 437 22.73 -25.84 10.62
CA ASN A 437 24.12 -25.54 10.96
C ASN A 437 24.22 -24.16 11.64
N PHE A 438 24.81 -24.08 12.84
CA PHE A 438 24.93 -22.82 13.58
C PHE A 438 26.23 -22.06 13.32
N GLU A 439 27.34 -22.75 13.03
CA GLU A 439 28.62 -22.07 12.81
C GLU A 439 28.61 -21.15 11.58
N ARG A 440 28.06 -21.62 10.46
CA ARG A 440 28.08 -20.90 9.20
C ARG A 440 27.34 -19.55 9.26
N PRO A 441 26.10 -19.45 9.76
CA PRO A 441 25.42 -18.15 9.90
C PRO A 441 26.13 -17.22 10.88
N LEU A 442 26.73 -17.73 11.96
CA LEU A 442 27.50 -16.92 12.91
C LEU A 442 28.79 -16.37 12.27
N LYS A 443 29.51 -17.17 11.48
CA LYS A 443 30.67 -16.72 10.69
C LYS A 443 30.28 -15.60 9.72
N GLU A 444 29.16 -15.75 9.02
CA GLU A 444 28.64 -14.75 8.10
C GLU A 444 28.26 -13.44 8.84
N ALA A 445 27.59 -13.55 9.99
CA ALA A 445 27.23 -12.40 10.81
C ALA A 445 28.45 -11.62 11.29
N VAL A 446 29.50 -12.32 11.74
CA VAL A 446 30.77 -11.70 12.13
C VAL A 446 31.42 -10.97 10.95
N GLN A 447 31.45 -11.56 9.75
CA GLN A 447 31.99 -10.90 8.56
C GLN A 447 31.25 -9.61 8.21
N ILE A 448 29.92 -9.58 8.40
CA ILE A 448 29.11 -8.37 8.18
C ILE A 448 29.46 -7.29 9.22
N ILE A 449 29.64 -7.69 10.48
CA ILE A 449 30.02 -6.78 11.57
C ILE A 449 31.44 -6.25 11.37
N GLU A 450 32.38 -7.08 10.92
CA GLU A 450 33.76 -6.65 10.69
C GLU A 450 33.90 -5.61 9.58
N LYS A 451 33.04 -5.68 8.56
CA LYS A 451 32.93 -4.68 7.48
C LYS A 451 32.28 -3.37 7.95
N SER A 452 31.62 -3.35 9.11
CA SER A 452 31.01 -2.15 9.68
C SER A 452 32.05 -1.29 10.41
N SER A 453 31.97 0.02 10.22
CA SER A 453 32.78 1.02 10.93
C SER A 453 32.33 1.24 12.38
N TYR A 454 31.12 0.81 12.74
CA TYR A 454 30.50 1.03 14.04
C TYR A 454 30.67 -0.18 14.97
N LYS A 455 30.94 0.08 16.25
CA LYS A 455 30.94 -0.90 17.35
C LYS A 455 29.51 -1.11 17.88
N LYS A 456 29.29 -2.04 18.82
CA LYS A 456 27.95 -2.32 19.41
C LYS A 456 26.92 -2.83 18.40
N ALA A 457 27.30 -3.88 17.66
CA ALA A 457 26.36 -4.60 16.80
C ALA A 457 25.48 -5.54 17.63
N ASP A 458 24.30 -5.87 17.11
CA ASP A 458 23.41 -6.87 17.72
C ASP A 458 23.21 -8.01 16.73
N ILE A 459 23.52 -9.23 17.14
CA ILE A 459 23.14 -10.46 16.45
C ILE A 459 21.86 -10.99 17.11
N VAL A 460 20.81 -11.17 16.32
CA VAL A 460 19.60 -11.87 16.74
C VAL A 460 19.56 -13.24 16.07
N PHE A 461 19.72 -14.30 16.84
CA PHE A 461 19.77 -15.66 16.35
C PHE A 461 18.42 -16.36 16.57
N ILE A 462 17.70 -16.70 15.51
CA ILE A 462 16.35 -17.27 15.61
C ILE A 462 16.38 -18.72 15.11
N THR A 463 16.03 -19.67 15.99
CA THR A 463 16.09 -21.10 15.70
C THR A 463 15.03 -21.88 16.49
N ASP A 464 14.68 -23.08 16.03
CA ASP A 464 13.80 -24.02 16.73
C ASP A 464 14.50 -25.29 17.22
N GLY A 465 15.81 -25.40 17.00
CA GLY A 465 16.52 -26.65 17.21
C GLY A 465 17.91 -26.51 17.82
N GLU A 466 18.63 -27.62 17.73
CA GLU A 466 19.98 -27.84 18.22
C GLU A 466 20.88 -28.17 17.03
N SER A 467 22.07 -27.59 17.03
CA SER A 467 23.11 -27.94 16.07
C SER A 467 24.44 -27.83 16.79
N TYR A 468 25.31 -28.82 16.61
CA TYR A 468 26.60 -28.83 17.25
C TYR A 468 27.46 -27.64 16.79
N VAL A 469 28.17 -27.05 17.75
CA VAL A 469 29.14 -25.97 17.52
C VAL A 469 30.47 -26.44 18.11
N SER A 470 31.54 -26.38 17.33
CA SER A 470 32.87 -26.79 17.78
C SER A 470 33.43 -25.85 18.84
N SER A 471 34.20 -26.41 19.79
CA SER A 471 34.89 -25.65 20.85
C SER A 471 35.83 -24.59 20.28
N ASP A 472 36.56 -24.93 19.22
CA ASP A 472 37.54 -24.05 18.58
C ASP A 472 36.85 -22.81 17.97
N PHE A 473 35.66 -23.02 17.39
CA PHE A 473 34.84 -21.93 16.89
C PHE A 473 34.30 -21.06 18.02
N LEU A 474 33.76 -21.65 19.09
CA LEU A 474 33.21 -20.91 20.23
C LEU A 474 34.24 -20.02 20.89
N GLN A 475 35.47 -20.52 21.09
CA GLN A 475 36.56 -19.72 21.63
C GLN A 475 36.84 -18.51 20.74
N SER A 476 37.07 -18.74 19.45
CA SER A 476 37.36 -17.68 18.48
C SER A 476 36.21 -16.66 18.37
N PHE A 477 34.96 -17.14 18.42
CA PHE A 477 33.77 -16.31 18.32
C PHE A 477 33.60 -15.41 19.56
N ASN A 478 33.80 -15.95 20.76
CA ASN A 478 33.69 -15.18 22.01
C ASN A 478 34.82 -14.15 22.15
N GLU A 479 36.05 -14.47 21.73
CA GLU A 479 37.15 -13.49 21.66
C GLU A 479 36.81 -12.32 20.72
N LEU A 480 36.21 -12.61 19.56
CA LEU A 480 35.75 -11.58 18.61
C LEU A 480 34.58 -10.77 19.18
N LYS A 481 33.65 -11.41 19.91
CA LYS A 481 32.52 -10.78 20.59
C LYS A 481 32.99 -9.70 21.55
N GLU A 482 33.98 -10.01 22.39
CA GLU A 482 34.58 -9.05 23.32
C GLU A 482 35.29 -7.91 22.58
N LYS A 483 36.11 -8.24 21.57
CA LYS A 483 36.90 -7.26 20.80
C LYS A 483 36.04 -6.25 20.04
N LYS A 484 34.93 -6.71 19.45
CA LYS A 484 34.01 -5.89 18.64
C LYS A 484 32.81 -5.36 19.44
N GLN A 485 32.67 -5.79 20.69
CA GLN A 485 31.61 -5.40 21.62
C GLN A 485 30.21 -5.59 21.02
N PHE A 486 29.96 -6.74 20.38
CA PHE A 486 28.61 -7.07 19.88
C PHE A 486 27.87 -7.98 20.84
N SER A 487 26.54 -7.89 20.85
CA SER A 487 25.64 -8.74 21.63
C SER A 487 25.02 -9.84 20.78
N VAL A 488 24.76 -11.00 21.38
CA VAL A 488 24.01 -12.09 20.76
C VAL A 488 22.76 -12.39 21.58
N ILE A 489 21.59 -12.20 20.96
CA ILE A 489 20.28 -12.51 21.53
C ILE A 489 19.71 -13.69 20.76
N THR A 490 19.53 -14.82 21.43
CA THR A 490 18.91 -16.00 20.81
C THR A 490 17.41 -16.05 21.11
N VAL A 491 16.61 -16.25 20.07
CA VAL A 491 15.16 -16.44 20.14
C VAL A 491 14.85 -17.88 19.77
N LEU A 492 14.45 -18.66 20.78
CA LEU A 492 14.01 -20.04 20.60
C LEU A 492 12.51 -20.10 20.29
N LEU A 493 12.17 -20.80 19.21
CA LEU A 493 10.80 -20.96 18.76
C LEU A 493 10.27 -22.33 19.17
N ASP A 494 9.50 -22.37 20.26
CA ASP A 494 8.84 -23.61 20.74
C ASP A 494 9.85 -24.77 20.98
N ALA A 495 11.04 -24.41 21.48
CA ALA A 495 12.14 -25.31 21.79
C ALA A 495 12.58 -25.16 23.26
N TRP A 496 12.91 -26.29 23.90
CA TRP A 496 13.21 -26.34 25.34
C TRP A 496 14.69 -26.49 25.66
N ASN A 497 15.48 -27.07 24.75
CA ASN A 497 16.91 -27.22 24.95
C ASN A 497 17.63 -25.90 24.66
N THR A 498 18.49 -25.48 25.59
CA THR A 498 19.30 -24.27 25.50
C THR A 498 20.81 -24.54 25.52
N GLU A 499 21.24 -25.78 25.75
CA GLU A 499 22.64 -26.11 26.05
C GLU A 499 23.62 -25.60 24.98
N THR A 500 23.27 -25.73 23.70
CA THR A 500 24.16 -25.27 22.62
C THR A 500 24.13 -23.76 22.43
N VAL A 501 22.95 -23.14 22.58
CA VAL A 501 22.82 -21.70 22.34
C VAL A 501 23.36 -20.86 23.50
N GLU A 502 23.37 -21.39 24.72
CA GLU A 502 23.98 -20.78 25.91
C GLU A 502 25.48 -20.52 25.75
N GLN A 503 26.15 -21.31 24.92
CA GLN A 503 27.62 -21.23 24.77
C GLN A 503 28.08 -19.98 24.01
N PHE A 504 27.19 -19.34 23.25
CA PHE A 504 27.52 -18.14 22.46
C PHE A 504 26.58 -16.95 22.69
N SER A 505 25.40 -17.17 23.30
CA SER A 505 24.39 -16.13 23.51
C SER A 505 24.63 -15.34 24.79
N ASP A 506 24.45 -14.03 24.74
CA ASP A 506 24.42 -13.19 25.94
C ASP A 506 23.04 -13.23 26.61
N LYS A 507 21.99 -13.41 25.80
CA LYS A 507 20.61 -13.54 26.26
C LYS A 507 19.85 -14.56 25.44
N ILE A 508 18.96 -15.27 26.10
CA ILE A 508 18.08 -16.25 25.47
C ILE A 508 16.65 -15.91 25.85
N THR A 509 15.78 -15.85 24.86
CA THR A 509 14.34 -15.69 25.03
C THR A 509 13.60 -16.78 24.29
N ARG A 510 12.39 -17.11 24.74
CA ARG A 510 11.57 -18.18 24.18
C ARG A 510 10.23 -17.63 23.77
N VAL A 511 9.80 -17.93 22.54
CA VAL A 511 8.43 -17.66 22.11
C VAL A 511 7.56 -18.80 22.62
N VAL A 512 6.89 -18.57 23.76
CA VAL A 512 5.95 -19.53 24.37
C VAL A 512 4.52 -19.03 24.18
N ARG A 513 3.58 -19.97 24.04
CA ARG A 513 2.15 -19.69 23.88
C ARG A 513 1.65 -18.72 24.96
N GLY A 514 1.12 -17.57 24.55
CA GLY A 514 0.57 -16.55 25.46
C GLY A 514 1.57 -15.56 26.07
N GLN A 515 2.88 -15.72 25.82
CA GLN A 515 3.95 -14.81 26.29
C GLN A 515 4.58 -14.00 25.15
N ASP A 516 3.84 -13.79 24.06
CA ASP A 516 4.27 -13.01 22.90
C ASP A 516 4.84 -11.66 23.35
N ALA A 517 4.12 -10.94 24.23
CA ALA A 517 4.52 -9.63 24.73
C ALA A 517 5.87 -9.65 25.48
N GLU A 518 6.08 -10.60 26.40
CA GLU A 518 7.33 -10.69 27.18
C GLU A 518 8.54 -11.01 26.29
N THR A 519 8.35 -11.86 25.28
CA THR A 519 9.40 -12.21 24.32
C THR A 519 9.78 -11.00 23.46
N ILE A 520 8.78 -10.28 22.99
CA ILE A 520 8.93 -9.04 22.23
C ILE A 520 9.60 -7.98 23.11
N ASP A 521 9.24 -7.90 24.40
CA ASP A 521 9.83 -6.93 25.31
C ASP A 521 11.33 -7.16 25.50
N LEU A 522 11.75 -8.40 25.76
CA LEU A 522 13.15 -8.77 25.94
C LEU A 522 14.00 -8.43 24.71
N ILE A 523 13.53 -8.81 23.51
CA ILE A 523 14.26 -8.55 22.27
C ILE A 523 14.39 -7.04 22.02
N PHE A 524 13.31 -6.28 22.22
CA PHE A 524 13.26 -4.88 21.83
C PHE A 524 13.91 -3.94 22.85
N ASP A 525 13.82 -4.22 24.15
CA ASP A 525 14.49 -3.39 25.18
C ASP A 525 16.02 -3.51 25.09
N ASP A 526 16.55 -4.66 24.66
CA ASP A 526 17.99 -4.89 24.61
C ASP A 526 18.63 -4.34 23.33
N ILE A 527 17.97 -4.46 22.17
CA ILE A 527 18.45 -3.88 20.90
C ILE A 527 18.31 -2.35 20.88
N GLN A 528 17.51 -1.77 21.79
CA GLN A 528 17.30 -0.33 21.90
C GLN A 528 18.25 0.38 22.88
N LYS A 529 18.96 -0.35 23.73
CA LYS A 529 20.03 0.21 24.60
C LYS A 529 21.21 0.68 23.73
#